data_AF-A0A939IQ19-F1
#
_entry.id   AF-A0A939IQ19-F1
#
_cell.length_a   1.000
_cell.length_b   1.000
_cell.length_c   1.000
_cell.angle_alpha   90.00
_cell.angle_beta   90.00
_cell.angle_gamma   90.00
#
_symmetry.space_group_name_H-M   'P 1'
#
loop_
_entity.id
_entity.type
_entity.pdbx_description
1 polymer ?
#
loop_
_entity_poly.entity_id
_entity_poly.type
_entity_poly.pdbx_seq_one_letter_code
_entity_poly.pdbx_strand_id
1 'polypeptide(L)'
;MDSTTYAMTRDAKQLASGFASRNQQHVLAARLSGKASSAFLTPPEGSDALTSLSDGELNAILIADTDVLTDRFWVSQSNFFGQTIFTPFANNGDFLTNAV
;
A
#
# COMPACT_ATOMS: atom_id res chain seq x y z
N MET A 1 -16.61 -2.02 12.93
CA MET A 1 -16.22 -3.38 12.48
C MET A 1 -15.15 -3.86 13.44
N ASP A 2 -15.28 -5.08 13.98
CA ASP A 2 -14.24 -5.65 14.85
C ASP A 2 -13.03 -6.13 14.03
N SER A 3 -11.84 -6.14 14.62
CA SER A 3 -10.59 -6.56 13.97
C SER A 3 -10.64 -8.02 13.51
N THR A 4 -11.34 -8.88 14.26
CA THR A 4 -11.57 -10.28 13.88
C THR A 4 -12.43 -10.38 12.62
N THR A 5 -13.50 -9.60 12.52
CA THR A 5 -14.34 -9.54 11.31
C THR A 5 -13.55 -9.01 10.12
N TYR A 6 -12.69 -8.00 10.35
CA TYR A 6 -11.83 -7.42 9.31
C TYR A 6 -10.83 -8.43 8.75
N ALA A 7 -10.17 -9.19 9.62
CA ALA A 7 -9.22 -10.22 9.21
C ALA A 7 -9.86 -11.37 8.41
N MET A 8 -11.14 -11.64 8.64
CA MET A 8 -11.86 -12.76 8.02
C MET A 8 -12.66 -12.37 6.76
N THR A 9 -12.90 -11.08 6.53
CA THR A 9 -13.63 -10.60 5.35
C THR A 9 -12.81 -10.86 4.08
N ARG A 10 -13.44 -11.52 3.10
CA ARG A 10 -12.90 -11.77 1.75
C ARG A 10 -13.68 -11.09 0.64
N ASP A 11 -14.84 -10.50 0.98
CA ASP A 11 -15.67 -9.73 0.06
C ASP A 11 -15.61 -8.26 0.44
N ALA A 12 -15.04 -7.43 -0.43
CA ALA A 12 -14.93 -5.99 -0.22
C ALA A 12 -16.30 -5.31 -0.05
N LYS A 13 -17.39 -5.87 -0.61
CA LYS A 13 -18.74 -5.33 -0.40
C LYS A 13 -19.20 -5.42 1.04
N GLN A 14 -18.68 -6.38 1.81
CA GLN A 14 -18.97 -6.47 3.24
C GLN A 14 -18.37 -5.29 4.02
N LEU A 15 -17.22 -4.75 3.60
CA LEU A 15 -16.64 -3.54 4.19
C LEU A 15 -17.56 -2.32 4.03
N ALA A 16 -18.28 -2.24 2.90
CA ALA A 16 -19.22 -1.16 2.63
C ALA A 16 -20.48 -1.23 3.52
N SER A 17 -20.90 -2.44 3.94
CA SER A 17 -22.14 -2.63 4.71
C SER A 17 -22.14 -1.94 6.08
N GLY A 18 -20.95 -1.78 6.69
CA GLY A 18 -20.77 -1.09 7.97
C GLY A 18 -20.19 0.31 7.84
N PHE A 19 -20.06 0.84 6.63
CA PHE A 19 -19.46 2.14 6.40
C PHE A 19 -20.41 3.26 6.85
N ALA A 20 -20.00 3.99 7.88
CA ALA A 20 -20.63 5.24 8.27
C ALA A 20 -19.79 6.41 7.74
N SER A 21 -20.35 7.20 6.82
CA SER A 21 -19.70 8.41 6.35
C SER A 21 -19.43 9.34 7.53
N ARG A 22 -18.19 9.82 7.64
CA ARG A 22 -17.82 10.89 8.57
C ARG A 22 -17.96 12.28 7.94
N ASN A 23 -18.48 12.37 6.71
CA ASN A 23 -18.51 13.59 5.90
C ASN A 23 -17.14 14.30 5.84
N GLN A 24 -16.07 13.50 5.81
CA GLN A 24 -14.70 13.95 5.74
C GLN A 24 -14.03 13.31 4.53
N GLN A 25 -13.21 14.09 3.83
CA GLN A 25 -12.35 13.56 2.78
C GLN A 25 -11.10 12.94 3.41
N HIS A 26 -10.77 11.73 2.96
CA HIS A 26 -9.55 11.03 3.36
C HIS A 26 -8.68 10.80 2.13
N VAL A 27 -7.38 11.07 2.28
CA VAL A 27 -6.38 10.74 1.26
C VAL A 27 -5.95 9.30 1.49
N LEU A 28 -6.22 8.42 0.53
CA LEU A 28 -5.83 7.01 0.60
C LEU A 28 -4.43 6.78 0.00
N ALA A 29 -4.11 7.54 -1.05
CA ALA A 29 -2.78 7.58 -1.63
C ALA A 29 -2.48 8.97 -2.18
N ALA A 30 -1.21 9.36 -2.14
CA ALA A 30 -0.70 10.61 -2.68
C ALA A 30 0.57 10.37 -3.48
N ARG A 31 0.70 11.03 -4.62
CA ARG A 31 1.97 11.09 -5.37
C ARG A 31 2.71 12.36 -4.98
N LEU A 32 3.94 12.21 -4.52
CA LEU A 32 4.84 13.26 -4.10
C LEU A 32 5.97 13.36 -5.13
N SER A 33 6.20 14.54 -5.69
CA SER A 33 7.26 14.74 -6.67
C SER A 33 7.89 16.11 -6.59
N GLY A 34 9.16 16.21 -6.98
CA GLY A 34 9.93 17.45 -7.05
C GLY A 34 11.05 17.49 -6.01
N LYS A 35 11.66 18.67 -5.82
CA LYS A 35 12.80 18.83 -4.92
C LYS A 35 12.44 18.49 -3.47
N ALA A 36 13.27 17.67 -2.84
CA ALA A 36 13.21 17.31 -1.43
C ALA A 36 14.59 17.46 -0.80
N SER A 37 14.59 17.91 0.45
CA SER A 37 15.83 18.01 1.24
C SER A 37 16.11 16.71 1.98
N SER A 38 17.39 16.43 2.21
CA SER A 38 17.75 15.26 3.00
C SER A 38 17.24 15.39 4.44
N ALA A 39 16.68 14.30 4.96
CA ALA A 39 16.32 14.18 6.38
C ALA A 39 17.51 13.80 7.26
N PHE A 40 18.65 13.40 6.67
CA PHE A 40 19.85 13.06 7.41
C PHE A 40 20.62 14.33 7.79
N LEU A 41 20.84 14.54 9.09
CA LEU A 41 21.70 15.62 9.59
C LEU A 41 23.18 15.23 9.58
N THR A 42 23.44 13.93 9.67
CA THR A 42 24.76 13.32 9.57
C THR A 42 24.64 12.04 8.75
N PRO A 43 25.70 11.64 8.01
CA PRO A 43 25.67 10.41 7.22
C PRO A 43 25.41 9.19 8.12
N PRO A 44 24.48 8.29 7.77
CA PRO A 44 24.35 7.00 8.42
C PRO A 44 25.66 6.20 8.39
N GLU A 45 25.87 5.38 9.41
CA GLU A 45 27.04 4.51 9.47
C GLU A 45 27.09 3.59 8.24
N GLY A 46 28.25 3.55 7.57
CA GLY A 46 28.45 2.76 6.34
C GLY A 46 27.91 3.39 5.04
N SER A 47 27.43 4.64 5.08
CA SER A 47 26.95 5.36 3.88
C SER A 47 27.94 6.41 3.36
N ASP A 48 27.82 6.74 2.07
CA ASP A 48 28.55 7.87 1.49
C ASP A 48 27.89 9.19 1.93
N ALA A 49 28.68 10.09 2.52
CA ALA A 49 28.25 11.36 3.07
C ALA A 49 27.66 12.31 2.03
N LEU A 50 28.20 12.30 0.81
CA LEU A 50 27.75 13.19 -0.25
C LEU A 50 26.32 12.86 -0.67
N THR A 51 26.00 11.58 -0.83
CA THR A 51 24.70 11.10 -1.31
C THR A 51 23.64 11.09 -0.22
N SER A 52 24.03 10.83 1.02
CA SER A 52 23.10 10.76 2.15
C SER A 52 22.67 12.14 2.64
N LEU A 53 23.49 13.17 2.47
CA LEU A 53 23.18 14.55 2.88
C LEU A 53 22.65 15.43 1.73
N SER A 54 22.68 14.96 0.49
CA SER A 54 22.26 15.77 -0.66
C SER A 54 20.74 15.89 -0.78
N ASP A 55 20.29 17.13 -1.02
CA ASP A 55 18.97 17.41 -1.56
C ASP A 55 18.85 16.84 -2.99
N GLY A 56 17.64 16.45 -3.40
CA GLY A 56 17.42 15.79 -4.68
C GLY A 56 15.99 15.86 -5.19
N GLU A 57 15.75 15.29 -6.36
CA GLU A 57 14.40 15.11 -6.90
C GLU A 57 13.75 13.87 -6.29
N LEU A 58 12.59 14.05 -5.67
CA LEU A 58 11.75 13.00 -5.13
C LEU A 58 10.72 12.55 -6.18
N ASN A 59 10.44 11.26 -6.22
CA ASN A 59 9.26 10.68 -6.84
C ASN A 59 8.80 9.53 -5.94
N ALA A 60 7.76 9.76 -5.17
CA ALA A 60 7.25 8.83 -4.18
C ALA A 60 5.73 8.70 -4.28
N ILE A 61 5.22 7.52 -3.96
CA ILE A 61 3.80 7.28 -3.75
C ILE A 61 3.62 6.90 -2.28
N LEU A 62 2.89 7.72 -1.54
CA LEU A 62 2.54 7.49 -0.15
C LEU A 62 1.15 6.86 -0.09
N ILE A 63 1.01 5.74 0.61
CA ILE A 63 -0.25 5.01 0.78
C ILE A 63 -0.57 4.97 2.27
N ALA A 64 -1.84 5.16 2.62
CA ALA A 64 -2.29 5.30 4.01
C ALA A 64 -2.11 4.03 4.85
N ASP A 65 -2.12 2.85 4.23
CA ASP A 65 -1.93 1.57 4.91
C ASP A 65 -1.19 0.57 4.01
N THR A 66 -0.43 -0.34 4.63
CA THR A 66 0.31 -1.43 3.99
C THR A 66 -0.59 -2.62 3.63
N ASP A 67 -1.80 -2.72 4.19
CA ASP A 67 -2.71 -3.84 3.93
C ASP A 67 -3.00 -4.03 2.43
N VAL A 68 -2.91 -2.98 1.60
CA VAL A 68 -3.05 -3.06 0.13
C VAL A 68 -2.10 -4.08 -0.53
N LEU A 69 -0.99 -4.41 0.14
CA LEU A 69 0.03 -5.37 -0.32
C LEU A 69 -0.29 -6.82 0.05
N THR A 70 -1.21 -7.06 0.99
CA THR A 70 -1.51 -8.42 1.45
C THR A 70 -2.42 -9.13 0.44
N ASP A 71 -2.05 -10.34 0.02
CA ASP A 71 -2.78 -11.18 -0.96
C ASP A 71 -4.30 -11.19 -0.77
N ARG A 72 -4.77 -11.30 0.49
CA ARG A 72 -6.20 -11.37 0.82
C ARG A 72 -7.03 -10.18 0.33
N PHE A 73 -6.40 -9.05 0.01
CA PHE A 73 -7.08 -7.85 -0.47
C PHE A 73 -7.12 -7.70 -1.98
N TRP A 74 -6.52 -8.62 -2.75
CA TRP A 74 -6.52 -8.51 -4.21
C TRP A 74 -6.43 -9.81 -4.99
N VAL A 75 -6.10 -10.94 -4.36
CA VAL A 75 -6.10 -12.27 -4.98
C VAL A 75 -6.80 -13.29 -4.09
N SER A 76 -7.70 -14.06 -4.69
CA SER A 76 -8.31 -15.23 -4.05
C SER A 76 -7.52 -16.48 -4.43
N GLN A 77 -7.22 -17.32 -3.44
CA GLN A 77 -6.52 -18.59 -3.63
C GLN A 77 -7.48 -19.74 -3.34
N SER A 78 -7.60 -20.68 -4.28
CA SER A 78 -8.40 -21.90 -4.14
C SER A 78 -7.61 -23.12 -4.59
N ASN A 79 -7.76 -24.25 -3.89
CA ASN A 79 -7.18 -25.52 -4.32
C ASN A 79 -8.19 -26.26 -5.21
N PHE A 80 -7.76 -26.66 -6.40
CA PHE A 80 -8.55 -27.42 -7.36
C PHE A 80 -7.70 -28.59 -7.87
N PHE A 81 -8.09 -29.82 -7.53
CA PHE A 81 -7.37 -31.04 -7.89
C PHE A 81 -5.86 -31.02 -7.56
N GLY A 82 -5.48 -30.49 -6.40
CA GLY A 82 -4.08 -30.41 -5.97
C GLY A 82 -3.30 -29.25 -6.59
N GLN A 83 -3.92 -28.45 -7.46
CA GLN A 83 -3.34 -27.21 -7.98
C GLN A 83 -3.92 -26.01 -7.24
N THR A 84 -3.06 -25.04 -6.92
CA THR A 84 -3.51 -23.74 -6.38
C THR A 84 -3.82 -22.81 -7.54
N ILE A 85 -5.07 -22.33 -7.60
CA ILE A 85 -5.55 -21.35 -8.57
C ILE A 85 -5.62 -19.98 -7.89
N PHE A 86 -5.08 -18.97 -8.56
CA PHE A 86 -5.08 -17.57 -8.13
C PHE A 86 -6.04 -16.76 -9.01
N THR A 87 -7.00 -16.07 -8.41
CA THR A 87 -7.96 -15.22 -9.13
C THR A 87 -7.91 -13.79 -8.59
N PRO A 88 -7.48 -12.79 -9.39
CA PRO A 88 -7.45 -11.40 -8.95
C PRO A 88 -8.87 -10.81 -8.86
N PHE A 89 -9.10 -9.88 -7.92
CA PHE A 89 -10.44 -9.28 -7.73
C PHE A 89 -10.47 -7.78 -7.39
N ALA A 90 -9.34 -7.15 -7.04
CA ALA A 90 -9.30 -5.74 -6.61
C ALA A 90 -8.26 -4.87 -7.35
N ASN A 91 -7.46 -5.45 -8.24
CA ASN A 91 -6.40 -4.76 -9.00
C ASN A 91 -5.34 -4.00 -8.16
N ASN A 92 -5.22 -4.27 -6.86
CA ASN A 92 -4.14 -3.66 -6.04
C ASN A 92 -2.75 -4.10 -6.54
N GLY A 93 -2.62 -5.33 -7.04
CA GLY A 93 -1.39 -5.82 -7.67
C GLY A 93 -1.03 -5.08 -8.96
N ASP A 94 -2.03 -4.77 -9.78
CA ASP A 94 -1.83 -3.97 -10.99
C ASP A 94 -1.39 -2.56 -10.61
N PHE A 95 -2.04 -1.94 -9.61
CA PHE A 95 -1.65 -0.63 -9.09
C PHE A 95 -0.19 -0.62 -8.63
N LEU A 96 0.24 -1.59 -7.81
CA LEU A 96 1.61 -1.68 -7.33
C LEU A 96 2.61 -1.91 -8.46
N THR A 97 2.30 -2.82 -9.39
CA THR A 97 3.20 -3.14 -10.51
C THR A 97 3.40 -1.96 -11.45
N ASN A 98 2.38 -1.11 -11.60
CA ASN A 98 2.47 0.12 -12.42
C ASN A 98 3.01 1.34 -11.64
N ALA A 99 3.29 1.20 -10.35
CA ALA A 99 3.78 2.28 -9.49
C ALA A 99 5.32 2.39 -9.49
N VAL A 100 6.03 1.39 -10.02
CA VAL A 100 7.51 1.32 -10.08
C VAL A 100 8.09 1.87 -11.37
#